data_AF-A0A9P5XGE3-F1
#
_entry.id   AF-A0A9P5XGE3-F1
#
_cell.length_a   1.000
_cell.length_b   1.000
_cell.length_c   1.000
_cell.angle_alpha   90.00
_cell.angle_beta   90.00
_cell.angle_gamma   90.00
#
_symmetry.space_group_name_H-M   'P 1'
#
loop_
_entity.id
_entity.type
_entity.pdbx_description
1 polymer ?
#
loop_
_entity_poly.entity_id
_entity_poly.type
_entity_poly.pdbx_seq_one_letter_code
_entity_poly.pdbx_strand_id
1 'polypeptide(L)'
;MWKSPIMTFELAVPVVAAIGSTSLSRSDSAYTAPSCSATSDWTWMYNQQEKPPCLTASFLVGACITKGYTILKLPAGFRYDPPSSITANICLCSWAVYNLYGACSLCQDQGNPLMTWDVWTTNCSNFKSDDR
;
A
#
# COMPACT_ATOMS: atom_id res chain seq x y z
N MET A 1 20.82 12.14 72.78
CA MET A 1 20.91 11.41 71.48
C MET A 1 19.51 10.91 71.14
N TRP A 2 18.77 11.64 70.30
CA TRP A 2 17.39 11.32 69.93
C TRP A 2 17.43 10.65 68.54
N LYS A 3 16.87 9.44 68.42
CA LYS A 3 16.74 8.70 67.14
C LYS A 3 15.39 9.06 66.52
N SER A 4 15.41 9.56 65.28
CA SER A 4 14.21 9.76 64.45
C SER A 4 13.89 8.48 63.66
N PRO A 5 12.60 8.13 63.47
CA PRO A 5 12.21 7.01 62.61
C PRO A 5 12.06 7.45 61.15
N ILE A 6 12.39 6.53 60.24
CA ILE A 6 12.21 6.67 58.80
C ILE A 6 10.75 6.30 58.47
N MET A 7 10.03 7.21 57.82
CA MET A 7 8.65 7.01 57.37
C MET A 7 8.68 6.55 55.91
N THR A 8 8.31 5.31 55.64
CA THR A 8 8.23 4.75 54.29
C THR A 8 6.87 5.09 53.66
N PHE A 9 6.89 5.77 52.52
CA PHE A 9 5.70 6.02 51.69
C PHE A 9 5.56 4.88 50.67
N GLU A 10 4.51 4.07 50.80
CA GLU A 10 4.07 3.14 49.75
C GLU A 10 3.29 3.91 48.68
N LEU A 11 3.70 3.77 47.41
CA LEU A 11 2.94 4.26 46.26
C LEU A 11 2.08 3.11 45.72
N ALA A 12 0.77 3.22 45.88
CA ALA A 12 -0.20 2.34 45.22
C ALA A 12 -0.22 2.64 43.70
N VAL A 13 0.08 1.64 42.88
CA VAL A 13 -0.02 1.71 41.41
C VAL A 13 -1.48 1.43 41.01
N PRO A 14 -2.20 2.36 40.36
CA PRO A 14 -3.56 2.08 39.91
C PRO A 14 -3.53 1.14 38.71
N VAL A 15 -4.32 0.06 38.79
CA VAL A 15 -4.58 -0.86 37.67
C VAL A 15 -5.42 -0.11 36.65
N VAL A 16 -4.83 0.23 35.50
CA VAL A 16 -5.54 0.80 34.35
C VAL A 16 -6.25 -0.34 33.62
N ALA A 17 -7.59 -0.33 33.62
CA ALA A 17 -8.38 -1.24 32.80
C ALA A 17 -8.20 -0.88 31.31
N ALA A 18 -7.65 -1.81 30.53
CA ALA A 18 -7.47 -1.64 29.10
C ALA A 18 -8.82 -1.67 28.37
N ILE A 19 -9.21 -0.55 27.78
CA ILE A 19 -10.30 -0.48 26.80
C ILE A 19 -9.79 -1.17 25.52
N GLY A 20 -10.26 -2.39 25.28
CA GLY A 20 -9.94 -3.13 24.06
C GLY A 20 -10.47 -2.38 22.84
N SER A 21 -9.57 -1.90 22.00
CA SER A 21 -9.92 -1.34 20.70
C SER A 21 -10.26 -2.50 19.76
N THR A 22 -11.50 -2.59 19.28
CA THR A 22 -11.85 -3.51 18.21
C THR A 22 -11.23 -3.00 16.90
N SER A 23 -10.04 -3.49 16.58
CA SER A 23 -9.43 -3.23 15.27
C SER A 23 -10.27 -3.89 14.19
N LEU A 24 -10.96 -3.09 13.37
CA LEU A 24 -11.59 -3.57 12.14
C LEU A 24 -10.46 -4.01 11.20
N SER A 25 -10.07 -5.28 11.26
CA SER A 25 -9.08 -5.85 10.35
C SER A 25 -9.74 -5.96 8.98
N ARG A 26 -9.40 -5.06 8.05
CA ARG A 26 -9.83 -5.14 6.66
C ARG A 26 -9.25 -6.45 6.10
N SER A 27 -10.10 -7.42 5.79
CA SER A 27 -9.61 -8.70 5.27
C SER A 27 -8.86 -8.49 3.95
N ASP A 28 -7.59 -8.89 3.91
CA ASP A 28 -6.72 -8.84 2.72
C ASP A 28 -7.29 -9.67 1.55
N SER A 29 -8.19 -10.60 1.82
CA SER A 29 -8.84 -11.47 0.81
C SER A 29 -9.63 -10.73 -0.25
N ALA A 30 -9.97 -9.45 -0.04
CA ALA A 30 -10.62 -8.61 -1.05
C ALA A 30 -9.62 -7.96 -2.04
N TYR A 31 -8.31 -7.98 -1.74
CA TYR A 31 -7.26 -7.40 -2.59
C TYR A 31 -6.40 -8.53 -3.14
N THR A 32 -6.45 -8.73 -4.45
CA THR A 32 -5.66 -9.78 -5.10
C THR A 32 -4.77 -9.19 -6.17
N ALA A 33 -3.58 -9.75 -6.31
CA ALA A 33 -2.58 -9.31 -7.25
C ALA A 33 -1.53 -10.42 -7.47
N PRO A 34 -0.82 -10.44 -8.62
CA PRO A 34 0.31 -11.33 -8.81
C PRO A 34 1.46 -10.99 -7.85
N SER A 35 2.18 -12.01 -7.39
CA SER A 35 3.50 -11.84 -6.77
C SER A 35 4.56 -11.53 -7.83
N CYS A 36 5.71 -11.04 -7.38
CA CYS A 36 6.88 -10.89 -8.25
C CYS A 36 7.42 -12.26 -8.69
N SER A 37 8.09 -12.28 -9.84
CA SER A 37 8.73 -13.46 -10.40
C SER A 37 9.84 -13.99 -9.49
N ALA A 38 10.04 -15.30 -9.46
CA ALA A 38 11.14 -15.92 -8.70
C ALA A 38 12.48 -15.93 -9.48
N THR A 39 12.51 -15.41 -10.71
CA THR A 39 13.69 -15.42 -11.60
C THR A 39 14.74 -14.37 -11.23
N SER A 40 14.39 -13.38 -10.41
CA SER A 40 15.26 -12.28 -9.99
C SER A 40 14.93 -11.86 -8.56
N ASP A 41 15.87 -11.18 -7.89
CA ASP A 41 15.63 -10.62 -6.57
C ASP A 41 14.85 -9.30 -6.66
N TRP A 42 13.56 -9.38 -6.37
CA TRP A 42 12.64 -8.25 -6.34
C TRP A 42 12.30 -7.79 -4.91
N THR A 43 12.95 -8.34 -3.88
CA THR A 43 12.62 -8.06 -2.47
C THR A 43 12.81 -6.58 -2.12
N TRP A 44 13.73 -5.89 -2.78
CA TRP A 44 13.95 -4.44 -2.63
C TRP A 44 12.74 -3.58 -3.00
N MET A 45 11.78 -4.13 -3.78
CA MET A 45 10.55 -3.43 -4.18
C MET A 45 9.40 -3.64 -3.19
N TYR A 46 9.61 -4.49 -2.18
CA TYR A 46 8.58 -4.79 -1.20
C TYR A 46 8.51 -3.64 -0.21
N ASN A 47 7.30 -3.31 0.23
CA ASN A 47 7.13 -2.30 1.26
C ASN A 47 7.56 -2.85 2.64
N GLN A 48 7.51 -2.01 3.67
CA GLN A 48 7.87 -2.38 5.05
C GLN A 48 6.98 -3.47 5.67
N GLN A 49 5.86 -3.80 5.03
CA GLN A 49 4.95 -4.89 5.43
C GLN A 49 5.16 -6.14 4.57
N GLU A 50 6.29 -6.21 3.85
CA GLU A 50 6.67 -7.30 2.97
C GLU A 50 5.64 -7.59 1.87
N LYS A 51 4.87 -6.57 1.46
CA LYS A 51 3.90 -6.70 0.36
C LYS A 51 4.58 -6.35 -0.96
N PRO A 52 4.42 -7.18 -2.02
CA PRO A 52 4.94 -6.86 -3.34
C PRO A 52 4.22 -5.63 -3.94
N PRO A 53 4.83 -4.96 -4.93
CA PRO A 53 4.28 -3.73 -5.52
C PRO A 53 2.87 -3.90 -6.10
N CYS A 54 2.59 -5.02 -6.78
CA CYS A 54 1.26 -5.29 -7.34
C CYS A 54 0.17 -5.36 -6.25
N LEU A 55 0.47 -6.02 -5.13
CA LEU A 55 -0.48 -6.14 -4.04
C LEU A 55 -0.67 -4.79 -3.33
N THR A 56 0.41 -4.04 -3.14
CA THR A 56 0.36 -2.68 -2.58
C THR A 56 -0.48 -1.74 -3.45
N ALA A 57 -0.34 -1.79 -4.78
CA ALA A 57 -1.19 -1.03 -5.70
C ALA A 57 -2.67 -1.41 -5.54
N SER A 58 -2.97 -2.70 -5.45
CA SER A 58 -4.33 -3.20 -5.26
C SER A 58 -4.98 -2.65 -3.98
N PHE A 59 -4.23 -2.60 -2.88
CA PHE A 59 -4.69 -1.99 -1.63
C PHE A 59 -5.00 -0.51 -1.77
N LEU A 60 -4.11 0.27 -2.41
CA LEU A 60 -4.31 1.71 -2.58
C LEU A 60 -5.53 2.01 -3.45
N VAL A 61 -5.66 1.34 -4.59
CA VAL A 61 -6.81 1.55 -5.48
C VAL A 61 -8.11 1.12 -4.79
N GLY A 62 -8.10 -0.04 -4.14
CA GLY A 62 -9.25 -0.57 -3.42
C GLY A 62 -9.67 0.28 -2.22
N ALA A 63 -8.75 0.98 -1.56
CA ALA A 63 -9.09 1.97 -0.53
C ALA A 63 -9.99 3.09 -1.07
N CYS A 64 -9.81 3.48 -2.33
CA CYS A 64 -10.48 4.64 -2.91
C CYS A 64 -11.88 4.33 -3.44
N ILE A 65 -12.09 3.10 -3.92
CA ILE A 65 -13.40 2.65 -4.38
C ILE A 65 -14.19 1.91 -3.29
N THR A 66 -13.70 1.93 -2.04
CA THR A 66 -14.31 1.25 -0.87
C THR A 66 -14.70 -0.22 -1.11
N LYS A 67 -13.95 -0.90 -1.99
CA LYS A 67 -14.18 -2.28 -2.41
C LYS A 67 -12.85 -3.02 -2.58
N GLY A 68 -12.94 -4.34 -2.69
CA GLY A 68 -11.83 -5.14 -3.16
C GLY A 68 -11.35 -4.69 -4.55
N TYR A 69 -10.08 -4.91 -4.84
CA TYR A 69 -9.50 -4.63 -6.14
C TYR A 69 -8.62 -5.79 -6.58
N THR A 70 -8.61 -6.06 -7.87
CA THR A 70 -7.83 -7.17 -8.44
C THR A 70 -6.94 -6.63 -9.53
N ILE A 71 -5.64 -6.80 -9.37
CA ILE A 71 -4.65 -6.56 -10.41
C ILE A 71 -4.32 -7.91 -11.03
N LEU A 72 -4.47 -8.03 -12.34
CA LEU A 72 -4.21 -9.26 -13.07
C LEU A 72 -2.75 -9.36 -13.48
N LYS A 73 -2.22 -10.59 -13.55
CA LYS A 73 -0.90 -10.83 -14.11
C LYS A 73 -0.87 -10.41 -15.59
N LEU A 74 0.18 -9.69 -15.98
CA LEU A 74 0.40 -9.30 -17.36
C LEU A 74 0.91 -10.50 -18.18
N PRO A 75 0.40 -10.73 -19.39
CA PRO A 75 1.07 -11.58 -20.37
C PRO A 75 2.38 -10.92 -20.85
N ALA A 76 3.26 -11.71 -21.47
CA ALA A 76 4.54 -11.20 -21.98
C ALA A 76 4.36 -10.09 -23.02
N GLY A 77 5.11 -9.00 -22.87
CA GLY A 77 5.05 -7.83 -23.75
C GLY A 77 3.83 -6.90 -23.58
N PHE A 78 2.90 -7.22 -22.67
CA PHE A 78 1.76 -6.35 -22.35
C PHE A 78 2.12 -5.31 -21.29
N ARG A 79 1.26 -4.31 -21.09
CA ARG A 79 1.39 -3.32 -20.02
C ARG A 79 0.02 -3.08 -19.39
N TYR A 80 0.01 -2.53 -18.19
CA TYR A 80 -1.23 -2.02 -17.61
C TYR A 80 -1.70 -0.77 -18.34
N ASP A 81 -3.00 -0.65 -18.55
CA ASP A 81 -3.59 0.49 -19.22
C ASP A 81 -3.75 1.69 -18.28
N PRO A 82 -3.63 2.92 -18.82
CA PRO A 82 -3.87 4.12 -18.05
C PRO A 82 -5.35 4.24 -17.70
N PRO A 83 -5.71 5.07 -16.71
CA PRO A 83 -7.10 5.36 -16.43
C PRO A 83 -7.79 5.98 -17.65
N SER A 84 -8.98 5.49 -17.96
CA SER A 84 -9.89 6.13 -18.92
C SER A 84 -10.58 7.34 -18.29
N SER A 85 -11.27 8.15 -19.10
CA SER A 85 -12.11 9.25 -18.60
C SER A 85 -13.23 8.81 -17.63
N ILE A 86 -13.60 7.53 -17.66
CA ILE A 86 -14.64 6.95 -16.78
C ILE A 86 -14.04 6.38 -15.50
N THR A 87 -12.83 5.84 -15.57
CA THR A 87 -12.17 5.17 -14.43
C THR A 87 -11.22 6.09 -13.67
N ALA A 88 -10.82 7.23 -14.25
CA ALA A 88 -9.95 8.21 -13.61
C ALA A 88 -10.52 8.68 -12.27
N ASN A 89 -9.67 8.64 -11.25
CA ASN A 89 -9.96 9.10 -9.90
C ASN A 89 -8.64 9.46 -9.21
N ILE A 90 -8.71 10.12 -8.06
CA ILE A 90 -7.53 10.60 -7.32
C ILE A 90 -6.48 9.53 -7.03
N CYS A 91 -6.87 8.26 -6.95
CA CYS A 91 -5.94 7.18 -6.61
C CYS A 91 -5.27 6.60 -7.84
N LEU A 92 -6.04 6.27 -8.87
CA LEU A 92 -5.47 5.82 -10.15
C LEU A 92 -4.62 6.90 -10.83
N CYS A 93 -4.91 8.17 -10.55
CA CYS A 93 -4.16 9.33 -11.03
C CYS A 93 -3.10 9.82 -10.04
N SER A 94 -2.79 9.03 -9.01
CA SER A 94 -1.72 9.36 -8.07
C SER A 94 -0.35 8.90 -8.56
N TRP A 95 0.68 9.68 -8.22
CA TRP A 95 2.07 9.31 -8.49
C TRP A 95 2.44 7.97 -7.84
N ALA A 96 1.94 7.72 -6.63
CA ALA A 96 2.18 6.49 -5.89
C ALA A 96 1.64 5.25 -6.64
N VAL A 97 0.39 5.29 -7.11
CA VAL A 97 -0.20 4.16 -7.83
C VAL A 97 0.50 3.96 -9.17
N TYR A 98 0.79 5.02 -9.92
CA TYR A 98 1.57 4.91 -11.16
C TYR A 98 2.91 4.21 -10.96
N ASN A 99 3.69 4.64 -9.96
CA ASN A 99 4.98 4.00 -9.66
C ASN A 99 4.81 2.55 -9.22
N LEU A 100 3.79 2.22 -8.43
CA LEU A 100 3.51 0.84 -8.03
C LEU A 100 3.08 -0.04 -9.21
N TYR A 101 2.35 0.50 -10.19
CA TYR A 101 2.01 -0.22 -11.43
C TYR A 101 3.24 -0.45 -12.32
N GLY A 102 4.13 0.54 -12.42
CA GLY A 102 5.43 0.37 -13.09
C GLY A 102 6.30 -0.69 -12.40
N ALA A 103 6.43 -0.57 -11.08
CA ALA A 103 7.12 -1.53 -10.22
C ALA A 103 6.54 -2.95 -10.34
N CYS A 104 5.21 -3.06 -10.35
CA CYS A 104 4.49 -4.31 -10.54
C CYS A 104 4.75 -4.93 -11.93
N SER A 105 4.89 -4.11 -12.97
CA SER A 105 5.19 -4.58 -14.33
C SER A 105 6.61 -5.13 -14.40
N LEU A 106 7.59 -4.42 -13.83
CA LEU A 106 8.98 -4.88 -13.76
C LEU A 106 9.10 -6.19 -12.99
N CYS A 107 8.52 -6.25 -11.79
CA CYS A 107 8.74 -7.38 -10.90
C CYS A 107 8.10 -8.69 -11.39
N GLN A 108 7.12 -8.61 -12.29
CA GLN A 108 6.56 -9.81 -12.94
C GLN A 108 7.51 -10.44 -13.97
N ASP A 109 8.52 -9.69 -14.43
CA ASP A 109 9.61 -10.18 -15.29
C ASP A 109 9.13 -10.91 -16.56
N GLN A 110 8.16 -10.34 -17.28
CA GLN A 110 7.67 -10.88 -18.57
C GLN A 110 8.09 -10.03 -19.78
N GLY A 111 9.12 -9.18 -19.63
CA GLY A 111 9.52 -8.22 -20.66
C GLY A 111 8.45 -7.15 -20.95
N ASN A 112 7.67 -6.77 -19.92
CA ASN A 112 6.58 -5.82 -20.03
C ASN A 112 7.11 -4.38 -20.19
N PRO A 113 6.70 -3.62 -21.22
CA PRO A 113 7.11 -2.23 -21.37
C PRO A 113 6.49 -1.33 -20.30
N LEU A 114 7.25 -0.33 -19.84
CA LEU A 114 6.75 0.69 -18.93
C LEU A 114 6.04 1.82 -19.67
N MET A 115 5.10 2.45 -18.97
CA MET A 115 4.40 3.64 -19.43
C MET A 115 5.01 4.87 -18.78
N THR A 116 5.10 5.97 -19.52
CA THR A 116 5.48 7.26 -18.95
C THR A 116 4.31 7.89 -18.20
N TRP A 117 4.61 8.76 -17.25
CA TRP A 117 3.60 9.48 -16.48
C TRP A 117 2.67 10.34 -17.33
N ASP A 118 3.22 11.00 -18.36
CA ASP A 118 2.44 11.85 -19.27
C ASP A 118 1.37 11.04 -19.99
N VAL A 119 1.72 9.84 -20.46
CA VAL A 119 0.77 8.92 -21.08
C VAL A 119 -0.21 8.38 -20.04
N TRP A 120 0.28 7.98 -18.86
CA TRP A 120 -0.56 7.46 -17.77
C TRP A 120 -1.66 8.45 -17.37
N THR A 121 -1.31 9.74 -17.29
CA THR A 121 -2.20 10.79 -16.78
C THR A 121 -2.99 11.54 -17.82
N THR A 122 -3.02 11.04 -19.08
CA THR A 122 -3.72 11.71 -20.18
C THR A 122 -5.20 12.00 -19.86
N ASN A 123 -5.91 11.09 -19.17
CA ASN A 123 -7.32 11.28 -18.79
C ASN A 123 -7.51 11.69 -17.32
N CYS A 124 -6.45 12.08 -16.61
CA CYS A 124 -6.53 12.31 -15.17
C CYS A 124 -7.01 13.71 -14.77
N SER A 125 -7.04 14.68 -15.69
CA SER A 125 -7.56 16.03 -15.44
C SER A 125 -7.12 16.61 -14.08
N ASN A 126 -8.06 16.93 -13.19
CA ASN A 126 -7.84 17.48 -11.85
C ASN A 126 -7.63 16.42 -10.75
N PHE A 127 -7.54 15.13 -11.11
CA PHE A 127 -7.26 14.04 -10.16
C PHE A 127 -5.76 13.78 -9.95
N LYS A 128 -4.88 14.45 -10.71
CA LYS A 128 -3.43 14.29 -10.58
C LYS A 128 -2.99 14.74 -9.19
N SER A 129 -2.32 13.86 -8.46
CA SER A 129 -1.54 14.29 -7.29
C SER A 129 -0.23 14.89 -7.78
N ASP A 130 0.20 16.02 -7.23
CA ASP A 130 1.51 16.60 -7.55
C ASP A 130 2.67 15.66 -7.13
N ASP A 131 3.69 15.62 -7.98
CA ASP A 131 4.94 14.84 -7.86
C ASP A 131 5.97 15.53 -6.95
N ARG A 132 5.59 15.85 -5.70
CA ARG A 132 6.47 16.56 -4.78
C ARG A 132 7.12 15.66 -3.73
#